data_AF-A0A1X0D884-F1
#
_entry.id   AF-A0A1X0D884-F1
#
_cell.length_a   1.000
_cell.length_b   1.000
_cell.length_c   1.000
_cell.angle_alpha   90.00
_cell.angle_beta   90.00
_cell.angle_gamma   90.00
#
_symmetry.space_group_name_H-M   'P 1'
#
loop_
_entity.id
_entity.type
_entity.pdbx_description
1 polymer ?
#
loop_
_entity_poly.entity_id
_entity_poly.type
_entity_poly.pdbx_seq_one_letter_code
_entity_poly.pdbx_strand_id
1 'polypeptide(L)'
;MIGDYVLTETGPAGQTHITNWNVNPCGEGCIDIKAGAGTSRAQLIDGQWVIDMFENIRCSDGTRIPYAANAHITWDPNTLAGTDQQVYTQAACGKPAGYTLTNQIQLRRAS
;
A
#
# COMPACT_ATOMS: atom_id res chain seq x y z
N MET A 1 -0.62 -10.97 -11.81
CA MET A 1 -0.82 -11.39 -10.40
C MET A 1 -2.30 -11.51 -10.03
N ILE A 2 -3.09 -12.36 -10.71
CA ILE A 2 -4.52 -12.49 -10.39
C ILE A 2 -4.74 -13.50 -9.26
N GLY A 3 -5.68 -13.23 -8.35
CA GLY A 3 -6.05 -14.09 -7.22
C GLY A 3 -5.88 -13.42 -5.86
N ASP A 4 -5.85 -14.24 -4.81
CA ASP A 4 -5.74 -13.78 -3.44
C ASP A 4 -4.27 -13.70 -2.97
N TYR A 5 -3.94 -12.63 -2.27
CA TYR A 5 -2.60 -12.34 -1.75
C TYR A 5 -2.68 -11.81 -0.32
N VAL A 6 -1.60 -12.04 0.42
CA VAL A 6 -1.33 -11.39 1.70
C VAL A 6 -0.23 -10.37 1.47
N LEU A 7 -0.55 -9.10 1.67
CA LEU A 7 0.41 -8.01 1.77
C LEU A 7 0.95 -7.97 3.19
N THR A 8 2.27 -8.03 3.34
CA THR A 8 2.97 -7.61 4.55
C THR A 8 3.70 -6.32 4.26
N GLU A 9 3.37 -5.29 5.03
CA GLU A 9 4.04 -4.00 5.01
C GLU A 9 4.88 -3.86 6.28
N THR A 10 6.13 -3.41 6.16
CA THR A 10 7.07 -3.24 7.28
C THR A 10 7.61 -1.83 7.27
N GLY A 11 7.30 -1.07 8.32
CA GLY A 11 7.78 0.29 8.46
C GLY A 11 9.20 0.40 9.00
N PRO A 12 9.80 1.59 9.00
CA PRO A 12 11.21 1.79 9.35
C PRO A 12 11.60 1.39 10.78
N ALA A 13 10.66 1.38 11.72
CA ALA A 13 10.89 0.94 13.10
C ALA A 13 10.57 -0.57 13.29
N GLY A 14 10.35 -1.31 12.20
CA GLY A 14 10.11 -2.76 12.21
C GLY A 14 8.67 -3.17 12.51
N GLN A 15 7.76 -2.21 12.73
CA GLN A 15 6.34 -2.52 12.87
C GLN A 15 5.77 -3.08 11.58
N THR A 16 4.88 -4.07 11.68
CA THR A 16 4.28 -4.73 10.53
C THR A 16 2.77 -4.54 10.46
N HIS A 17 2.26 -4.42 9.23
CA HIS A 17 0.85 -4.38 8.92
C HIS A 17 0.53 -5.42 7.86
N ILE A 18 -0.53 -6.20 8.10
CA ILE A 18 -0.93 -7.30 7.22
C ILE A 18 -2.30 -6.98 6.63
N THR A 19 -2.42 -7.09 5.31
CA THR A 19 -3.68 -6.87 4.59
C THR A 19 -3.92 -7.96 3.57
N ASN A 20 -5.12 -8.52 3.56
CA ASN A 20 -5.53 -9.48 2.52
C ASN A 20 -6.02 -8.72 1.29
N TRP A 21 -5.49 -9.10 0.13
CA TRP A 21 -5.77 -8.50 -1.17
C TRP A 21 -6.43 -9.53 -2.07
N ASN A 22 -7.58 -9.16 -2.66
CA ASN A 22 -8.17 -9.90 -3.76
C ASN A 22 -7.93 -9.11 -5.06
N VAL A 23 -7.17 -9.70 -5.98
CA VAL A 23 -6.65 -9.03 -7.18
C VAL A 23 -7.36 -9.54 -8.42
N ASN A 24 -8.01 -8.63 -9.15
CA ASN A 24 -8.82 -8.89 -10.33
C ASN A 24 -8.25 -8.14 -11.55
N PRO A 25 -8.39 -8.69 -12.77
CA PRO A 25 -7.98 -7.97 -13.98
C PRO A 25 -8.95 -6.80 -14.26
N CYS A 26 -8.43 -5.67 -14.73
CA CYS A 26 -9.23 -4.54 -15.23
C CYS A 26 -8.91 -4.10 -16.66
N GLY A 27 -8.04 -4.84 -17.34
CA GLY A 27 -7.55 -4.56 -18.69
C GLY A 27 -6.07 -4.89 -18.83
N GLU A 28 -5.51 -4.66 -20.01
CA GLU A 28 -4.08 -4.79 -20.23
C GLU A 28 -3.31 -3.81 -19.33
N GLY A 29 -2.26 -4.30 -18.66
CA GLY A 29 -1.47 -3.50 -17.72
C GLY A 29 -2.26 -2.99 -16.50
N CYS A 30 -3.42 -3.55 -16.19
CA CYS A 30 -4.34 -3.04 -15.16
C CYS A 30 -4.80 -4.16 -14.22
N ILE A 31 -4.72 -3.91 -12.90
CA ILE A 31 -5.37 -4.75 -11.88
C ILE A 31 -6.17 -3.90 -10.87
N ASP A 32 -7.34 -4.40 -10.49
CA ASP A 32 -8.12 -3.89 -9.37
C ASP A 32 -7.84 -4.74 -8.12
N ILE A 33 -7.62 -4.08 -6.99
CA ILE A 33 -7.25 -4.68 -5.73
C ILE A 33 -8.33 -4.33 -4.70
N LYS A 34 -8.99 -5.34 -4.17
CA LYS A 34 -9.91 -5.21 -3.05
C LYS A 34 -9.19 -5.57 -1.76
N ALA A 35 -9.15 -4.64 -0.81
CA ALA A 35 -8.48 -4.78 0.47
C ALA A 35 -9.37 -4.28 1.61
N GLY A 36 -9.93 -5.19 2.41
CA GLY A 36 -10.94 -4.84 3.40
C GLY A 36 -12.17 -4.17 2.75
N ALA A 37 -12.49 -2.96 3.19
CA ALA A 37 -13.57 -2.13 2.62
C ALA A 37 -13.10 -1.21 1.47
N GLY A 38 -11.79 -1.14 1.21
CA GLY A 38 -11.21 -0.29 0.16
C GLY A 38 -11.04 -1.03 -1.16
N THR A 39 -11.08 -0.28 -2.25
CA THR A 39 -10.66 -0.75 -3.58
C THR A 39 -9.63 0.23 -4.12
N SER A 40 -8.53 -0.29 -4.67
CA SER A 40 -7.51 0.47 -5.39
C SER A 40 -7.29 -0.14 -6.76
N ARG A 41 -6.68 0.63 -7.66
CA ARG A 41 -6.30 0.18 -8.99
C ARG A 41 -4.81 0.39 -9.15
N ALA A 42 -4.11 -0.65 -9.62
CA ALA A 42 -2.71 -0.55 -9.99
C ALA A 42 -2.56 -0.58 -11.51
N GLN A 43 -1.56 0.15 -12.01
CA GLN A 43 -1.14 0.14 -13.41
C GLN A 43 0.26 -0.45 -13.51
N LEU A 44 0.54 -1.19 -14.58
CA LEU A 44 1.88 -1.68 -14.89
C LEU A 44 2.61 -0.59 -15.69
N ILE A 45 3.54 0.11 -15.05
CA ILE A 45 4.30 1.23 -15.61
C ILE A 45 5.77 0.87 -15.52
N ASP A 46 6.50 0.92 -16.65
CA ASP A 46 7.93 0.63 -16.72
C ASP A 46 8.34 -0.70 -16.06
N GLY A 47 7.46 -1.71 -16.15
CA GLY A 47 7.69 -3.05 -15.59
C GLY A 47 7.37 -3.21 -14.11
N GLN A 48 6.86 -2.17 -13.44
CA GLN A 48 6.43 -2.22 -12.04
C GLN A 48 4.93 -1.97 -11.91
N TRP A 49 4.29 -2.63 -10.96
CA TRP A 49 2.94 -2.25 -10.57
C TRP A 49 3.02 -0.98 -9.73
N VAL A 50 2.12 -0.04 -10.00
CA VAL A 50 2.06 1.28 -9.35
C VAL A 50 0.64 1.57 -8.89
N ILE A 51 0.49 1.99 -7.63
CA ILE A 51 -0.73 2.57 -7.07
C ILE A 51 -0.39 3.96 -6.52
N ASP A 52 -1.16 4.96 -6.91
CA ASP A 52 -1.21 6.25 -6.23
C ASP A 52 -2.56 6.37 -5.53
N MET A 53 -2.56 6.63 -4.22
CA MET A 53 -3.79 6.74 -3.46
C MET A 53 -3.67 7.65 -2.24
N PHE A 54 -4.82 8.08 -1.72
CA PHE A 54 -4.90 8.65 -0.38
C PHE A 54 -5.02 7.52 0.64
N GLU A 55 -4.22 7.60 1.69
CA GLU A 55 -4.20 6.59 2.75
C GLU A 55 -4.60 7.16 4.10
N ASN A 56 -5.18 6.30 4.94
CA ASN A 56 -5.46 6.60 6.33
C ASN A 56 -4.20 6.35 7.16
N ILE A 57 -3.73 7.36 7.90
CA ILE A 57 -2.65 7.16 8.86
C ILE A 57 -3.19 6.48 10.11
N ARG A 58 -2.49 5.43 10.56
CA ARG A 58 -2.82 4.66 11.76
C ARG A 58 -1.82 4.97 12.87
N CYS A 59 -2.31 5.50 13.97
CA CYS A 59 -1.49 5.81 15.14
C CYS A 59 -1.38 4.60 16.07
N SER A 60 -0.34 4.60 16.91
CA SER A 60 -0.06 3.52 17.88
C SER A 60 -1.14 3.37 18.95
N ASP A 61 -1.91 4.42 19.20
CA ASP A 61 -3.08 4.41 20.10
C ASP A 61 -4.35 3.80 19.45
N GLY A 62 -4.25 3.36 18.18
CA GLY A 62 -5.36 2.80 17.40
C GLY A 62 -6.16 3.84 16.63
N THR A 63 -5.88 5.14 16.80
CA THR A 63 -6.55 6.21 16.05
C THR A 63 -6.26 6.06 14.56
N ARG A 64 -7.29 6.24 13.73
CA ARG A 64 -7.16 6.34 12.27
C ARG A 64 -7.52 7.74 11.83
N ILE A 65 -6.63 8.36 11.09
CA ILE A 65 -6.85 9.70 10.52
C ILE A 65 -7.06 9.51 9.02
N PRO A 66 -8.30 9.65 8.53
CA PRO A 66 -8.61 9.35 7.14
C PRO A 66 -7.88 10.28 6.16
N TYR A 67 -7.40 9.72 5.04
CA TYR A 67 -6.79 10.47 3.93
C TYR A 67 -5.66 11.43 4.34
N ALA A 68 -4.92 11.08 5.39
CA ALA A 68 -3.87 11.90 5.99
C ALA A 68 -2.49 11.73 5.34
N ALA A 69 -2.37 10.90 4.31
CA ALA A 69 -1.18 10.78 3.50
C ALA A 69 -1.49 10.52 2.02
N ASN A 70 -0.60 10.99 1.15
CA ASN A 70 -0.46 10.49 -0.21
C ASN A 70 0.48 9.29 -0.17
N ALA A 71 0.06 8.17 -0.73
CA ALA A 71 0.84 6.94 -0.84
C ALA A 71 1.17 6.68 -2.32
N HIS A 72 2.42 6.32 -2.57
CA HIS A 72 2.93 5.83 -3.85
C HIS A 72 3.50 4.43 -3.61
N ILE A 73 2.73 3.42 -4.04
CA ILE A 73 3.07 2.02 -3.82
C ILE A 73 3.57 1.43 -5.12
N THR A 74 4.78 0.87 -5.11
CA THR A 74 5.37 0.19 -6.25
C THR A 74 5.82 -1.21 -5.88
N TRP A 75 5.67 -2.17 -6.78
CA TRP A 75 6.26 -3.50 -6.60
C TRP A 75 6.57 -4.20 -7.92
N ASP A 76 7.54 -5.11 -7.85
CA ASP A 76 7.94 -5.93 -8.98
C ASP A 76 6.92 -7.09 -9.20
N PRO A 77 6.48 -7.32 -10.44
CA PRO A 77 5.44 -8.31 -10.75
C PRO A 77 5.85 -9.77 -10.52
N ASN A 78 7.16 -10.05 -10.40
CA ASN A 78 7.70 -11.41 -10.33
C ASN A 78 8.09 -11.79 -8.89
N THR A 79 8.86 -10.94 -8.23
CA THR A 79 9.33 -11.10 -6.85
C THR A 79 8.27 -10.70 -5.83
N LEU A 80 7.28 -9.90 -6.26
CA LEU A 80 6.19 -9.40 -5.42
C LEU A 80 6.69 -8.56 -4.23
N ALA A 81 7.90 -8.02 -4.34
CA ALA A 81 8.53 -7.13 -3.38
C ALA A 81 8.50 -5.68 -3.89
N GLY A 82 8.46 -4.72 -2.98
CA GLY A 82 8.33 -3.32 -3.34
C GLY A 82 8.34 -2.37 -2.15
N THR A 83 7.83 -1.15 -2.37
CA THR A 83 7.75 -0.11 -1.35
C THR A 83 6.40 0.62 -1.36
N ASP A 84 5.98 1.09 -0.20
CA ASP A 84 4.99 2.16 -0.07
C ASP A 84 5.67 3.42 0.45
N GLN A 85 5.72 4.47 -0.38
CA GLN A 85 6.19 5.78 0.02
C GLN A 85 5.01 6.67 0.41
N GLN A 86 5.00 7.11 1.68
CA GLN A 86 3.94 7.94 2.21
C GLN A 86 4.44 9.35 2.50
N VAL A 87 3.64 10.34 2.14
CA VAL A 87 3.85 11.76 2.47
C VAL A 87 2.62 12.28 3.21
N TYR A 88 2.81 12.70 4.45
CA TYR A 88 1.71 13.17 5.29
C TYR A 88 1.16 14.49 4.75
N THR A 89 -0.14 14.56 4.51
CA THR A 89 -0.83 15.76 4.02
C THR A 89 -1.24 16.69 5.16
N GLN A 90 -1.32 16.17 6.39
CA GLN A 90 -1.65 16.89 7.61
C GLN A 90 -0.86 16.33 8.80
N ALA A 91 -0.89 17.04 9.93
CA ALA A 91 -0.30 16.52 11.16
C ALA A 91 -1.06 15.28 11.65
N ALA A 92 -0.34 14.21 11.96
CA ALA A 92 -0.88 12.92 12.36
C ALA A 92 0.13 12.15 13.22
N CYS A 93 -0.33 11.45 14.26
CA CYS A 93 0.50 10.61 15.15
C CYS A 93 1.78 11.29 15.68
N GLY A 94 1.70 12.59 16.02
CA GLY A 94 2.86 13.37 16.49
C GLY A 94 3.87 13.75 15.41
N LYS A 95 3.55 13.54 14.13
CA LYS A 95 4.36 13.98 12.97
C LYS A 95 3.70 15.18 12.29
N PRO A 96 4.50 16.15 11.80
CA PRO A 96 3.98 17.30 11.05
C PRO A 96 3.52 16.89 9.64
N ALA A 97 2.75 17.77 8.99
CA ALA A 97 2.52 17.67 7.55
C ALA A 97 3.85 17.74 6.79
N GLY A 98 3.95 17.03 5.68
CA GLY A 98 5.18 16.86 4.90
C GLY A 98 6.16 15.83 5.46
N TYR A 99 5.86 15.20 6.61
CA TYR A 99 6.62 14.04 7.07
C TYR A 99 6.54 12.90 6.05
N THR A 100 7.70 12.30 5.75
CA THR A 100 7.82 11.21 4.79
C THR A 100 8.30 9.93 5.46
N LEU A 101 7.77 8.80 5.02
CA LEU A 101 8.28 7.49 5.40
C LEU A 101 8.15 6.52 4.22
N THR A 102 8.97 5.49 4.22
CA THR A 102 8.89 4.40 3.24
C THR A 102 8.78 3.09 3.97
N ASN A 103 7.70 2.37 3.71
CA ASN A 103 7.52 1.01 4.17
C ASN A 103 8.01 0.04 3.10
N GLN A 104 8.59 -1.09 3.51
CA GLN A 104 8.87 -2.21 2.62
C GLN A 104 7.62 -3.06 2.51
N ILE A 105 7.26 -3.47 1.28
CA ILE A 105 6.14 -4.37 1.06
C ILE A 105 6.59 -5.71 0.47
N GLN A 106 5.91 -6.76 0.91
CA GLN A 106 6.01 -8.09 0.33
C GLN A 106 4.62 -8.68 0.18
N LEU A 107 4.26 -9.01 -1.06
CA LEU A 107 3.07 -9.77 -1.38
C LEU A 107 3.42 -11.26 -1.44
N ARG A 108 2.52 -12.09 -0.92
CA ARG A 108 2.59 -13.56 -1.04
C ARG A 108 1.23 -14.07 -1.46
N ARG A 109 1.19 -14.98 -2.43
CA ARG A 109 -0.06 -15.61 -2.85
C ARG A 109 -0.66 -16.37 -1.67
N ALA A 110 -1.94 -16.16 -1.41
CA ALA A 110 -2.67 -16.96 -0.44
C ALA A 110 -2.88 -18.37 -1.04
N SER A 111 -2.51 -19.39 -0.28
CA SER A 111 -2.70 -20.80 -0.61
C SER A 111 -4.11 -21.27 -0.31
#